data_AF-A0A4P6XRI1-F1
#
_entry.id   AF-A0A4P6XRI1-F1
#
_cell.length_a   1.000
_cell.length_b   1.000
_cell.length_c   1.000
_cell.angle_alpha   90.00
_cell.angle_beta   90.00
_cell.angle_gamma   90.00
#
_symmetry.space_group_name_H-M   'P 1'
#
loop_
_entity.id
_entity.type
_entity.pdbx_description
1 polymer ?
#
loop_
_entity_poly.entity_id
_entity_poly.type
_entity_poly.pdbx_seq_one_letter_code
_entity_poly.pdbx_strand_id
1 'polypeptide(L)'
;MKKYQLIGRKKVAVNRRTSGSYPPLHICLLPFEILLQILTLVQVDIRDLLLLALTCSKFNMVILKLFLYRRLRFLSTSQFNSFAQAHLPYKASSLARRFISNEPSGKINFITSVHFVNPPTYSNLNTQASIAGSYEIDTLESGPPEYRYFVKGMRSLLNEAYGIKEVRLSEISPQFLFAPEFVEAASSLGIKARFRTPKQARCLERLVLTAQSGWTIPFKVSHISLFASIFQKVSILHLNNFVINEQKLVSESSTHHFSVESLVLSACIYTDPKKAAKRKVIGMFADTSSLEMTLMQHGADLSLIDLVKANEKLSRLSIDLSSAIFYYVDPIGNTSKFNFAKYNNFFKLVCSGEGGYAKLKEIVLTNFDLFHTFSHEHEKHGLDTIQEEETGWPVPSTNTFEDFLQNLSAIPSLKIVVKEAPKVMHTCKNCGFTIKEDTKKISSLRPDEWCLILRPILSRKACSVVVYDHRYQTLFSRKNIN
;
A
#
# COMPACT_ATOMS: atom_id res chain seq x y z
N MET A 1 18.59 7.26 34.75
CA MET A 1 18.97 6.23 33.76
C MET A 1 18.40 4.88 34.18
N LYS A 2 17.32 4.41 33.54
CA LYS A 2 16.61 3.20 33.95
C LYS A 2 17.25 1.97 33.30
N LYS A 3 17.73 1.04 34.13
CA LYS A 3 18.36 -0.24 33.74
C LYS A 3 17.40 -1.05 32.85
N TYR A 4 17.85 -1.35 31.62
CA TYR A 4 17.24 -2.36 30.77
C TYR A 4 17.42 -3.74 31.42
N GLN A 5 16.42 -4.21 32.16
CA GLN A 5 16.31 -5.62 32.55
C GLN A 5 15.85 -6.41 31.32
N LEU A 6 16.82 -6.96 30.57
CA LEU A 6 16.58 -8.02 29.61
C LEU A 6 16.08 -9.25 30.38
N ILE A 7 14.78 -9.55 30.27
CA ILE A 7 14.21 -10.83 30.72
C ILE A 7 14.77 -11.92 29.80
N GLY A 8 15.94 -12.44 30.15
CA GLY A 8 16.48 -13.65 29.58
C GLY A 8 15.67 -14.84 30.07
N ARG A 9 14.99 -15.54 29.15
CA ARG A 9 14.66 -16.96 29.37
C ARG A 9 15.94 -17.66 29.83
N LYS A 10 15.87 -18.46 30.90
CA LYS A 10 16.97 -19.30 31.39
C LYS A 10 17.77 -19.83 30.20
N LYS A 11 18.98 -19.29 30.00
CA LYS A 11 19.93 -19.83 29.04
C LYS A 11 20.24 -21.24 29.54
N VAL A 12 19.67 -22.24 28.88
CA VAL A 12 20.24 -23.59 28.91
C VAL A 12 21.70 -23.41 28.52
N ALA A 13 22.61 -23.78 29.41
CA ALA A 13 24.04 -23.76 29.13
C ALA A 13 24.29 -24.74 27.97
N VAL A 14 24.24 -24.23 26.74
CA VAL A 14 24.73 -24.95 25.58
C VAL A 14 26.24 -24.94 25.74
N ASN A 15 26.80 -26.09 26.13
CA ASN A 15 28.22 -26.37 25.97
C ASN A 15 28.61 -25.95 24.55
N ARG A 16 29.27 -24.79 24.42
CA ARG A 16 29.92 -24.42 23.17
C ARG A 16 31.09 -25.38 23.03
N ARG A 17 30.82 -26.56 22.46
CA ARG A 17 31.83 -27.30 21.73
C ARG A 17 32.44 -26.28 20.78
N THR A 18 33.72 -26.00 20.95
CA THR A 18 34.52 -25.20 20.03
C THR A 18 34.26 -25.74 18.64
N SER A 19 33.45 -25.01 17.87
CA SER A 19 33.23 -25.28 16.45
C SER A 19 34.61 -25.32 15.82
N GLY A 20 34.94 -26.42 15.13
CA GLY A 20 36.21 -26.54 14.42
C GLY A 20 36.48 -25.26 13.63
N SER A 21 37.67 -24.68 13.81
CA SER A 21 38.07 -23.50 13.05
C SER A 21 38.08 -23.89 11.58
N TYR A 22 37.39 -23.12 10.75
CA TYR A 22 37.53 -23.28 9.30
C TYR A 22 39.00 -23.07 8.91
N PRO A 23 39.50 -23.79 7.90
CA PRO A 23 40.86 -23.57 7.40
C PRO A 23 41.02 -22.13 6.87
N PRO A 24 42.25 -21.58 6.84
CA PRO A 24 42.51 -20.31 6.19
C PRO A 24 41.94 -20.29 4.77
N LEU A 25 41.44 -19.13 4.32
CA LEU A 25 40.80 -18.93 3.01
C LEU A 25 39.45 -19.64 2.79
N HIS A 26 38.88 -20.30 3.79
CA HIS A 26 37.54 -20.88 3.66
C HIS A 26 36.47 -19.79 3.51
N ILE A 27 35.53 -19.97 2.58
CA ILE A 27 34.45 -19.01 2.29
C ILE A 27 33.65 -18.61 3.55
N CYS A 28 33.40 -19.54 4.47
CA CYS A 28 32.73 -19.25 5.75
C CYS A 28 33.48 -18.29 6.68
N LEU A 29 34.75 -17.97 6.44
CA LEU A 29 35.50 -16.95 7.20
C LEU A 29 35.22 -15.53 6.69
N LEU A 30 34.60 -15.38 5.51
CA LEU A 30 34.25 -14.06 4.99
C LEU A 30 33.24 -13.34 5.91
N PRO A 31 33.32 -11.99 5.98
CA PRO A 31 32.29 -11.16 6.59
C PRO A 31 30.90 -11.47 6.07
N PHE A 32 29.89 -11.30 6.92
CA PHE A 32 28.51 -11.64 6.62
C PHE A 32 27.99 -10.87 5.39
N GLU A 33 28.40 -9.62 5.23
CA GLU A 33 28.03 -8.73 4.14
C GLU A 33 28.53 -9.25 2.79
N ILE A 34 29.78 -9.73 2.76
CA ILE A 34 30.41 -10.31 1.56
C ILE A 34 29.73 -11.64 1.22
N LEU A 35 29.48 -12.49 2.22
CA LEU A 35 28.71 -13.73 2.03
C LEU A 35 27.32 -13.46 1.47
N LEU A 36 26.64 -12.42 1.95
CA LEU A 36 25.32 -12.05 1.46
C LEU A 36 25.36 -11.61 0.00
N GLN A 37 26.35 -10.79 -0.39
CA GLN A 37 26.54 -10.37 -1.78
C GLN A 37 26.76 -11.57 -2.71
N ILE A 38 27.64 -12.51 -2.32
CA ILE A 38 27.89 -13.74 -3.09
C ILE A 38 26.60 -14.55 -3.22
N LEU A 39 25.90 -14.81 -2.11
CA LEU A 39 24.66 -15.60 -2.12
C LEU A 39 23.53 -14.93 -2.90
N THR A 40 23.52 -13.60 -2.98
CA THR A 40 22.57 -12.83 -3.80
C THR A 40 22.76 -13.08 -5.29
N LEU A 41 23.99 -13.41 -5.73
CA LEU A 41 24.25 -13.82 -7.12
C LEU A 41 23.75 -15.24 -7.38
N VAL A 42 23.80 -16.12 -6.37
CA VAL A 42 23.35 -17.53 -6.47
C VAL A 42 21.84 -17.67 -6.32
N GLN A 43 21.14 -16.67 -5.78
CA GLN A 43 19.70 -16.74 -5.50
C GLN A 43 18.80 -16.98 -6.72
N VAL A 44 19.37 -16.91 -7.92
CA VAL A 44 18.66 -17.13 -9.19
C VAL A 44 18.02 -18.52 -9.23
N ASP A 45 18.65 -19.53 -8.61
CA ASP A 45 18.06 -20.87 -8.44
C ASP A 45 17.87 -21.22 -6.95
N ILE A 46 16.61 -21.49 -6.58
CA ILE A 46 16.23 -21.95 -5.24
C ILE A 46 16.91 -23.29 -4.91
N ARG A 47 17.14 -24.15 -5.90
CA ARG A 47 17.78 -25.44 -5.71
C ARG A 47 19.23 -25.28 -5.23
N ASP A 48 19.98 -24.35 -5.81
CA ASP A 48 21.36 -24.08 -5.41
C ASP A 48 21.42 -23.50 -4.00
N LEU A 49 20.48 -22.62 -3.64
CA LEU A 49 20.33 -22.14 -2.26
C LEU A 49 20.04 -23.29 -1.29
N LEU A 50 19.17 -24.23 -1.66
CA LEU A 50 18.87 -25.39 -0.81
C LEU A 50 20.10 -26.29 -0.64
N LEU A 51 20.84 -26.58 -1.71
CA LEU A 51 22.08 -27.36 -1.64
C LEU A 51 23.12 -26.67 -0.75
N LEU A 52 23.32 -25.35 -0.92
CA LEU A 52 24.20 -24.56 -0.07
C LEU A 52 23.74 -24.57 1.40
N ALA A 53 22.43 -24.51 1.66
CA ALA A 53 21.90 -24.59 3.01
C ALA A 53 22.17 -25.94 3.69
N LEU A 54 22.41 -27.01 2.92
CA LEU A 54 22.76 -28.33 3.45
C LEU A 54 24.26 -28.48 3.76
N THR A 55 25.12 -27.58 3.27
CA THR A 55 26.58 -27.69 3.46
C THR A 55 27.04 -27.41 4.89
N CYS A 56 26.53 -26.36 5.54
CA CYS A 56 26.92 -25.99 6.90
C CYS A 56 25.85 -25.15 7.61
N SER A 57 25.92 -25.12 8.94
CA SER A 57 24.96 -24.38 9.78
C SER A 57 24.96 -22.87 9.55
N LYS A 58 26.13 -22.28 9.23
CA LYS A 58 26.24 -20.84 8.91
C LYS A 58 25.44 -20.52 7.65
N PHE A 59 25.69 -21.24 6.55
CA PHE A 59 24.94 -21.05 5.30
C PHE A 59 23.46 -21.42 5.45
N ASN A 60 23.15 -22.49 6.18
CA ASN A 60 21.76 -22.84 6.50
C ASN A 60 21.03 -21.65 7.12
N MET A 61 21.59 -21.03 8.17
CA MET A 61 20.94 -19.92 8.85
C MET A 61 20.80 -18.68 7.95
N VAL A 62 21.85 -18.32 7.22
CA VAL A 62 21.84 -17.16 6.30
C VAL A 62 20.78 -17.35 5.21
N ILE A 63 20.77 -18.53 4.57
CA ILE A 63 19.89 -18.86 3.46
C ILE A 63 18.43 -18.91 3.91
N LEU A 64 18.15 -19.61 5.02
CA LEU A 64 16.81 -19.65 5.59
C LEU A 64 16.29 -18.26 5.94
N LYS A 65 17.11 -17.44 6.61
CA LYS A 65 16.67 -16.13 7.13
C LYS A 65 16.47 -15.08 6.05
N LEU A 66 17.34 -15.05 5.04
CA LEU A 66 17.39 -13.92 4.09
C LEU A 66 16.73 -14.21 2.75
N PHE A 67 16.61 -15.50 2.38
CA PHE A 67 16.09 -15.91 1.09
C PHE A 67 14.80 -16.72 1.25
N LEU A 68 14.85 -17.89 1.90
CA LEU A 68 13.73 -18.85 1.86
C LEU A 68 12.52 -18.45 2.73
N TYR A 69 12.74 -18.03 3.99
CA TYR A 69 11.64 -17.67 4.89
C TYR A 69 11.29 -16.18 4.85
N ARG A 70 12.11 -15.33 4.23
CA ARG A 70 11.95 -13.87 4.30
C ARG A 70 10.64 -13.38 3.69
N ARG A 71 10.28 -13.92 2.53
CA ARG A 71 9.09 -13.55 1.75
C ARG A 71 8.37 -14.83 1.30
N LEU A 72 7.20 -15.09 1.86
CA LEU A 72 6.41 -16.28 1.53
C LEU A 72 5.24 -15.91 0.63
N ARG A 73 4.98 -16.74 -0.38
CA ARG A 73 3.80 -16.63 -1.25
C ARG A 73 3.08 -17.97 -1.29
N PHE A 74 1.80 -17.97 -0.93
CA PHE A 74 0.92 -19.12 -0.97
C PHE A 74 -0.06 -18.96 -2.13
N LEU A 75 0.04 -19.85 -3.11
CA LEU A 75 -0.82 -19.84 -4.31
C LEU A 75 -2.15 -20.56 -4.08
N SER A 76 -2.23 -21.38 -3.03
CA SER A 76 -3.44 -22.10 -2.63
C SER A 76 -3.54 -22.19 -1.10
N THR A 77 -4.76 -22.36 -0.61
CA THR A 77 -5.02 -22.61 0.82
C THR A 77 -4.34 -23.88 1.31
N SER A 78 -4.29 -24.94 0.49
CA SER A 78 -3.64 -26.21 0.84
C SER A 78 -2.16 -26.03 1.15
N GLN A 79 -1.42 -25.26 0.34
CA GLN A 79 -0.01 -24.93 0.60
C GLN A 79 0.15 -24.22 1.94
N PHE A 80 -0.74 -23.26 2.24
CA PHE A 80 -0.71 -22.56 3.50
C PHE A 80 -1.04 -23.47 4.69
N ASN A 81 -2.04 -24.35 4.56
CA ASN A 81 -2.41 -25.29 5.61
C ASN A 81 -1.27 -26.26 5.92
N SER A 82 -0.58 -26.78 4.91
CA SER A 82 0.62 -27.61 5.10
C SER A 82 1.74 -26.85 5.82
N PHE A 83 1.98 -25.60 5.41
CA PHE A 83 2.93 -24.72 6.09
C PHE A 83 2.53 -24.48 7.56
N ALA A 84 1.25 -24.21 7.82
CA ALA A 84 0.74 -23.94 9.15
C ALA A 84 0.86 -25.17 10.05
N GLN A 85 0.58 -26.37 9.55
CA GLN A 85 0.77 -27.61 10.30
C GLN A 85 2.24 -27.88 10.63
N ALA A 86 3.16 -27.59 9.69
CA ALA A 86 4.58 -27.83 9.89
C ALA A 86 5.27 -26.81 10.82
N HIS A 87 4.77 -25.58 10.86
CA HIS A 87 5.48 -24.47 11.53
C HIS A 87 4.72 -23.84 12.70
N LEU A 88 3.39 -23.83 12.69
CA LEU A 88 2.59 -23.07 13.64
C LEU A 88 1.95 -23.97 14.70
N PRO A 89 1.74 -23.45 15.92
CA PRO A 89 1.09 -24.22 16.97
C PRO A 89 -0.36 -24.50 16.61
N TYR A 90 -0.74 -25.79 16.57
CA TYR A 90 -2.09 -26.21 16.18
C TYR A 90 -3.12 -26.11 17.32
N LYS A 91 -2.67 -26.19 18.58
CA LYS A 91 -3.49 -26.07 19.81
C LYS A 91 -3.07 -24.85 20.63
N ALA A 92 -3.95 -23.87 20.74
CA ALA A 92 -3.69 -22.60 21.44
C ALA A 92 -3.88 -22.67 22.98
N SER A 93 -4.37 -23.80 23.53
CA SER A 93 -4.64 -23.90 24.97
C SER A 93 -3.34 -23.89 25.78
N SER A 94 -3.29 -23.05 26.81
CA SER A 94 -2.13 -22.89 27.70
C SER A 94 -1.77 -24.18 28.45
N LEU A 95 -2.72 -25.10 28.63
CA LEU A 95 -2.52 -26.41 29.25
C LEU A 95 -1.84 -27.41 28.31
N ALA A 96 -2.17 -27.43 27.02
CA ALA A 96 -1.52 -28.33 26.07
C ALA A 96 -0.03 -27.99 25.86
N ARG A 97 0.33 -26.69 25.98
CA ARG A 97 1.72 -26.22 25.96
C ARG A 97 2.60 -26.74 27.12
N ARG A 98 1.99 -27.22 28.21
CA ARG A 98 2.73 -27.80 29.35
C ARG A 98 3.12 -29.25 29.15
N PHE A 99 2.46 -29.99 28.26
CA PHE A 99 2.62 -31.45 28.14
C PHE A 99 3.06 -31.92 26.75
N ILE A 100 2.99 -31.08 25.71
CA ILE A 100 3.43 -31.39 24.35
C ILE A 100 4.22 -30.20 23.79
N SER A 101 5.34 -30.44 23.10
CA SER A 101 6.16 -29.42 22.42
C SER A 101 5.44 -28.86 21.18
N ASN A 102 4.29 -28.21 21.38
CA ASN A 102 3.58 -27.46 20.34
C ASN A 102 4.12 -26.02 20.31
N GLU A 103 5.45 -25.87 20.16
CA GLU A 103 6.11 -24.58 20.02
C GLU A 103 6.14 -24.17 18.54
N PRO A 104 5.93 -22.88 18.22
CA PRO A 104 6.13 -22.39 16.86
C PRO A 104 7.57 -22.63 16.42
N SER A 105 7.76 -22.99 15.15
CA SER A 105 9.08 -23.06 14.54
C SER A 105 9.81 -21.72 14.66
N GLY A 106 11.06 -21.74 15.16
CA GLY A 106 11.88 -20.53 15.27
C GLY A 106 12.08 -19.79 13.94
N LYS A 107 11.87 -20.46 12.80
CA LYS A 107 11.96 -19.91 11.44
C LYS A 107 10.85 -18.89 11.13
N ILE A 108 9.72 -18.93 11.84
CA ILE A 108 8.59 -18.02 11.64
C ILE A 108 9.00 -16.56 11.85
N ASN A 109 9.93 -16.30 12.77
CA ASN A 109 10.41 -14.94 13.04
C ASN A 109 11.30 -14.36 11.93
N PHE A 110 11.70 -15.17 10.94
CA PHE A 110 12.41 -14.66 9.76
C PHE A 110 11.46 -14.10 8.69
N ILE A 111 10.16 -14.40 8.81
CA ILE A 111 9.15 -13.97 7.85
C ILE A 111 8.91 -12.47 8.00
N THR A 112 9.17 -11.73 6.93
CA THR A 112 8.95 -10.28 6.85
C THR A 112 7.75 -9.92 5.99
N SER A 113 7.43 -10.76 4.99
CA SER A 113 6.31 -10.54 4.08
C SER A 113 5.60 -11.85 3.78
N VAL A 114 4.27 -11.82 3.75
CA VAL A 114 3.45 -12.96 3.33
C VAL A 114 2.40 -12.53 2.33
N HIS A 115 2.25 -13.30 1.26
CA HIS A 115 1.27 -13.08 0.21
C HIS A 115 0.37 -14.32 0.07
N PHE A 116 -0.93 -14.14 0.28
CA PHE A 116 -1.95 -15.15 0.00
C PHE A 116 -2.69 -14.78 -1.27
N VAL A 117 -2.75 -15.71 -2.22
CA VAL A 117 -3.51 -15.57 -3.46
C VAL A 117 -4.80 -16.38 -3.32
N ASN A 118 -5.93 -15.78 -3.70
CA ASN A 118 -7.25 -16.41 -3.72
C ASN A 118 -7.62 -17.05 -2.36
N PRO A 119 -7.76 -16.24 -1.29
CA PRO A 119 -8.08 -16.78 0.02
C PRO A 119 -9.47 -17.45 0.01
N PRO A 120 -9.66 -18.54 0.78
CA PRO A 120 -10.91 -19.30 0.76
C PRO A 120 -12.06 -18.45 1.29
N THR A 121 -13.26 -18.66 0.76
CA THR A 121 -14.47 -17.95 1.19
C THR A 121 -15.23 -18.74 2.24
N TYR A 122 -16.02 -18.02 3.03
CA TYR A 122 -16.95 -18.64 3.97
C TYR A 122 -18.24 -18.96 3.23
N SER A 123 -18.44 -20.23 2.86
CA SER A 123 -19.68 -20.70 2.22
C SER A 123 -20.62 -21.28 3.29
N ASN A 124 -21.60 -20.51 3.74
CA ASN A 124 -22.79 -21.05 4.42
C ASN A 124 -23.87 -21.45 3.40
N LEU A 125 -23.46 -22.06 2.27
CA LEU A 125 -24.38 -22.65 1.29
C LEU A 125 -24.91 -24.01 1.81
N ASN A 126 -25.31 -24.07 3.08
CA ASN A 126 -26.41 -24.92 3.51
C ASN A 126 -27.63 -24.00 3.57
N THR A 127 -28.19 -23.72 2.40
CA THR A 127 -29.61 -23.45 2.25
C THR A 127 -30.38 -24.39 3.18
N GLN A 128 -31.21 -23.83 4.06
CA GLN A 128 -32.30 -24.57 4.69
C GLN A 128 -33.15 -25.19 3.56
N ALA A 129 -32.86 -26.43 3.20
CA ALA A 129 -33.82 -27.26 2.49
C ALA A 129 -34.77 -27.78 3.58
N SER A 130 -35.85 -27.05 3.84
CA SER A 130 -36.96 -27.57 4.61
C SER A 130 -37.62 -28.68 3.78
N ILE A 131 -37.27 -29.94 4.05
CA ILE A 131 -38.10 -31.06 3.63
C ILE A 131 -39.24 -31.13 4.66
N ALA A 132 -40.47 -30.94 4.20
CA ALA A 132 -41.66 -31.03 5.03
C ALA A 132 -41.64 -32.33 5.86
N GLY A 133 -41.60 -32.20 7.18
CA GLY A 133 -41.74 -33.33 8.11
C GLY A 133 -40.46 -33.94 8.71
N SER A 134 -39.29 -33.30 8.61
CA SER A 134 -38.08 -33.78 9.31
C SER A 134 -37.57 -32.77 10.33
N TYR A 135 -37.32 -33.25 11.56
CA TYR A 135 -36.81 -32.49 12.71
C TYR A 135 -35.56 -31.68 12.32
N GLU A 136 -35.50 -30.43 12.79
CA GLU A 136 -34.32 -29.57 12.65
C GLU A 136 -33.10 -30.25 13.29
N ILE A 137 -32.21 -30.80 12.46
CA ILE A 137 -30.88 -31.18 12.92
C ILE A 137 -30.03 -29.92 12.87
N ASP A 138 -29.90 -29.26 14.01
CA ASP A 138 -28.89 -28.23 14.26
C ASP A 138 -27.48 -28.83 14.05
N THR A 139 -27.02 -28.84 12.80
CA THR A 139 -25.60 -29.07 12.50
C THR A 139 -24.85 -27.79 12.84
N LEU A 140 -24.47 -27.69 14.11
CA LEU A 140 -23.75 -26.56 14.73
C LEU A 140 -22.33 -26.34 14.18
N GLU A 141 -21.94 -26.94 13.05
CA GLU A 141 -20.63 -26.78 12.44
C GLU A 141 -20.69 -25.83 11.23
N SER A 142 -20.54 -24.56 11.56
CA SER A 142 -20.50 -23.40 10.68
C SER A 142 -19.23 -23.35 9.80
N GLY A 143 -19.40 -23.38 8.47
CA GLY A 143 -18.39 -23.07 7.45
C GLY A 143 -17.50 -24.22 6.95
N PRO A 144 -16.97 -24.14 5.70
CA PRO A 144 -16.11 -25.18 5.15
C PRO A 144 -14.82 -25.33 5.96
N PRO A 145 -14.31 -26.57 6.18
CA PRO A 145 -13.14 -26.82 7.02
C PRO A 145 -11.91 -26.07 6.53
N GLU A 146 -11.76 -25.92 5.21
CA GLU A 146 -10.66 -25.21 4.57
C GLU A 146 -10.56 -23.74 5.00
N TYR A 147 -11.69 -23.02 5.01
CA TYR A 147 -11.76 -21.64 5.50
C TYR A 147 -11.39 -21.54 6.97
N ARG A 148 -11.94 -22.43 7.81
CA ARG A 148 -11.67 -22.45 9.25
C ARG A 148 -10.19 -22.70 9.55
N TYR A 149 -9.56 -23.64 8.85
CA TYR A 149 -8.13 -23.91 8.98
C TYR A 149 -7.29 -22.75 8.51
N PHE A 150 -7.67 -22.12 7.40
CA PHE A 150 -7.01 -20.91 6.90
C PHE A 150 -7.04 -19.78 7.93
N VAL A 151 -8.22 -19.40 8.44
CA VAL A 151 -8.34 -18.29 9.40
C VAL A 151 -7.59 -18.60 10.70
N LYS A 152 -7.66 -19.85 11.19
CA LYS A 152 -6.93 -20.27 12.38
C LYS A 152 -5.42 -20.24 12.17
N GLY A 153 -4.93 -20.73 11.02
CA GLY A 153 -3.53 -20.70 10.65
C GLY A 153 -3.02 -19.28 10.51
N MET A 154 -3.78 -18.41 9.83
CA MET A 154 -3.43 -17.01 9.62
C MET A 154 -3.37 -16.25 10.94
N ARG A 155 -4.36 -16.46 11.83
CA ARG A 155 -4.33 -15.93 13.19
C ARG A 155 -3.09 -16.38 13.96
N SER A 156 -2.75 -17.66 13.90
CA SER A 156 -1.58 -18.22 14.58
C SER A 156 -0.29 -17.59 14.04
N LEU A 157 -0.15 -17.51 12.72
CA LEU A 157 0.97 -16.86 12.04
C LEU A 157 1.12 -15.42 12.50
N LEU A 158 0.04 -14.64 12.43
CA LEU A 158 0.07 -13.22 12.79
C LEU A 158 0.41 -13.03 14.27
N ASN A 159 -0.08 -13.88 15.18
CA ASN A 159 0.24 -13.80 16.62
C ASN A 159 1.69 -14.21 16.94
N GLU A 160 2.24 -15.21 16.26
CA GLU A 160 3.57 -15.78 16.59
C GLU A 160 4.72 -15.16 15.78
N ALA A 161 4.46 -14.62 14.58
CA ALA A 161 5.48 -14.04 13.72
C ALA A 161 5.70 -12.55 13.99
N TYR A 162 6.59 -12.24 14.93
CA TYR A 162 6.89 -10.86 15.33
C TYR A 162 7.67 -10.08 14.26
N GLY A 163 8.32 -10.78 13.32
CA GLY A 163 9.07 -10.16 12.22
C GLY A 163 8.22 -9.69 11.03
N ILE A 164 6.92 -10.01 10.99
CA ILE A 164 6.05 -9.67 9.86
C ILE A 164 5.87 -8.16 9.78
N LYS A 165 6.14 -7.63 8.59
CA LYS A 165 5.97 -6.23 8.22
C LYS A 165 4.88 -6.04 7.18
N GLU A 166 4.82 -6.94 6.19
CA GLU A 166 3.84 -6.87 5.10
C GLU A 166 2.95 -8.12 5.06
N VAL A 167 1.64 -7.90 4.91
CA VAL A 167 0.69 -8.96 4.55
C VAL A 167 -0.09 -8.53 3.31
N ARG A 168 -0.15 -9.42 2.32
CA ARG A 168 -0.87 -9.21 1.06
C ARG A 168 -1.92 -10.28 0.87
N LEU A 169 -3.15 -9.87 0.58
CA LEU A 169 -4.24 -10.72 0.11
C LEU A 169 -4.59 -10.25 -1.30
N SER A 170 -4.46 -11.12 -2.30
CA SER A 170 -4.83 -10.81 -3.69
C SER A 170 -5.82 -11.81 -4.24
N GLU A 171 -6.49 -11.44 -5.32
CA GLU A 171 -7.58 -12.22 -5.89
C GLU A 171 -8.70 -12.47 -4.87
N ILE A 172 -9.02 -11.43 -4.08
CA ILE A 172 -10.08 -11.49 -3.08
C ILE A 172 -11.43 -11.52 -3.80
N SER A 173 -12.20 -12.59 -3.59
CA SER A 173 -13.54 -12.69 -4.15
C SER A 173 -14.55 -11.81 -3.39
N PRO A 174 -15.70 -11.46 -3.99
CA PRO A 174 -16.74 -10.66 -3.33
C PRO A 174 -17.31 -11.28 -2.04
N GLN A 175 -17.20 -12.61 -1.88
CA GLN A 175 -17.72 -13.35 -0.72
C GLN A 175 -16.68 -13.50 0.39
N PHE A 176 -15.42 -13.14 0.15
CA PHE A 176 -14.38 -13.26 1.17
C PHE A 176 -14.55 -12.21 2.26
N LEU A 177 -14.78 -12.66 3.50
CA LEU A 177 -14.80 -11.83 4.70
C LEU A 177 -14.21 -12.66 5.85
N PHE A 178 -13.58 -12.01 6.84
CA PHE A 178 -13.26 -12.68 8.09
C PHE A 178 -14.52 -12.71 8.98
N ALA A 179 -15.12 -13.89 9.12
CA ALA A 179 -16.35 -14.06 9.87
C ALA A 179 -16.11 -13.90 11.38
N PRO A 180 -16.95 -13.10 12.08
CA PRO A 180 -16.70 -12.65 13.44
C PRO A 180 -16.57 -13.81 14.44
N GLU A 181 -17.25 -14.92 14.24
CA GLU A 181 -17.15 -16.11 15.10
C GLU A 181 -15.72 -16.69 15.15
N PHE A 182 -14.96 -16.60 14.06
CA PHE A 182 -13.56 -17.01 14.04
C PHE A 182 -12.61 -15.91 14.50
N VAL A 183 -13.08 -14.65 14.54
CA VAL A 183 -12.30 -13.50 14.99
C VAL A 183 -12.37 -13.34 16.52
N GLU A 184 -13.56 -13.44 17.11
CA GLU A 184 -13.83 -13.14 18.52
C GLU A 184 -13.72 -14.34 19.47
N ALA A 185 -13.59 -15.58 18.98
CA ALA A 185 -13.49 -16.78 19.83
C ALA A 185 -12.30 -16.80 20.82
N ALA A 186 -11.41 -15.81 20.80
CA ALA A 186 -10.32 -15.65 21.78
C ALA A 186 -10.67 -14.73 22.97
N SER A 187 -11.76 -13.96 22.91
CA SER A 187 -12.22 -12.99 23.92
C SER A 187 -13.42 -13.45 24.74
N SER A 188 -14.24 -14.40 24.26
CA SER A 188 -15.53 -14.76 24.86
C SER A 188 -15.49 -15.80 26.00
N LEU A 189 -14.34 -16.37 26.35
CA LEU A 189 -14.22 -17.18 27.58
C LEU A 189 -14.07 -16.26 28.81
N GLY A 190 -15.20 -15.70 29.24
CA GLY A 190 -15.40 -14.61 30.19
C GLY A 190 -14.79 -14.73 31.59
N ILE A 191 -14.09 -15.82 31.92
CA ILE A 191 -13.45 -16.01 33.23
C ILE A 191 -11.93 -15.73 33.18
N LYS A 192 -11.30 -15.73 31.99
CA LYS A 192 -9.84 -15.56 31.84
C LYS A 192 -9.38 -14.16 31.41
N ALA A 193 -10.30 -13.23 31.15
CA ALA A 193 -9.95 -11.87 30.73
C ALA A 193 -9.33 -11.03 31.86
N ARG A 194 -9.74 -11.24 33.12
CA ARG A 194 -9.29 -10.46 34.29
C ARG A 194 -7.81 -10.63 34.66
N PHE A 195 -7.14 -11.69 34.18
CA PHE A 195 -5.75 -12.01 34.50
C PHE A 195 -4.79 -11.91 33.29
N ARG A 196 -5.25 -11.38 32.14
CA ARG A 196 -4.36 -11.17 30.99
C ARG A 196 -3.59 -9.87 31.17
N THR A 197 -2.27 -9.98 31.33
CA THR A 197 -1.34 -8.86 31.12
C THR A 197 -1.64 -8.18 29.79
N PRO A 198 -1.59 -6.84 29.71
CA PRO A 198 -1.84 -6.13 28.46
C PRO A 198 -0.90 -6.67 27.37
N LYS A 199 -1.48 -7.17 26.28
CA LYS A 199 -0.68 -7.60 25.12
C LYS A 199 0.11 -6.40 24.62
N GLN A 200 1.38 -6.62 24.29
CA GLN A 200 2.23 -5.59 23.71
C GLN A 200 1.57 -5.04 22.44
N ALA A 201 1.52 -3.71 22.34
CA ALA A 201 1.06 -3.00 21.15
C ALA A 201 1.86 -3.46 19.93
N ARG A 202 1.21 -4.12 18.97
CA ARG A 202 1.83 -4.52 17.70
C ARG A 202 1.34 -3.61 16.59
N CYS A 203 2.27 -3.22 15.72
CA CYS A 203 2.00 -2.46 14.51
C CYS A 203 2.41 -3.29 13.29
N LEU A 204 1.55 -3.29 12.27
CA LEU A 204 1.85 -3.87 10.97
C LEU A 204 2.27 -2.74 10.02
N GLU A 205 3.40 -2.88 9.34
CA GLU A 205 3.93 -1.83 8.46
C GLU A 205 3.04 -1.63 7.23
N ARG A 206 2.61 -2.72 6.59
CA ARG A 206 1.81 -2.68 5.36
C ARG A 206 0.79 -3.82 5.26
N LEU A 207 -0.45 -3.47 4.95
CA LEU A 207 -1.52 -4.41 4.58
C LEU A 207 -1.99 -4.08 3.17
N VAL A 208 -1.92 -5.04 2.26
CA VAL A 208 -2.36 -4.88 0.86
C VAL A 208 -3.52 -5.81 0.58
N LEU A 209 -4.65 -5.25 0.17
CA LEU A 209 -5.84 -5.98 -0.26
C LEU A 209 -6.09 -5.67 -1.74
N THR A 210 -6.16 -6.71 -2.57
CA THR A 210 -6.46 -6.60 -3.99
C THR A 210 -7.64 -7.49 -4.34
N ALA A 211 -8.72 -6.87 -4.83
CA ALA A 211 -9.88 -7.61 -5.32
C ALA A 211 -9.52 -8.51 -6.51
N GLN A 212 -10.38 -9.48 -6.80
CA GLN A 212 -10.23 -10.34 -7.97
C GLN A 212 -10.14 -9.54 -9.27
N SER A 213 -9.25 -9.97 -10.16
CA SER A 213 -9.07 -9.35 -11.47
C SER A 213 -10.41 -9.27 -12.22
N GLY A 214 -10.75 -8.09 -12.75
CA GLY A 214 -12.02 -7.83 -13.43
C GLY A 214 -13.22 -7.50 -12.52
N TRP A 215 -13.05 -7.55 -11.20
CA TRP A 215 -14.10 -7.21 -10.23
C TRP A 215 -13.73 -5.96 -9.43
N THR A 216 -14.74 -5.14 -9.10
CA THR A 216 -14.62 -4.14 -8.03
C THR A 216 -15.57 -4.54 -6.90
N ILE A 217 -15.05 -4.78 -5.71
CA ILE A 217 -15.84 -5.36 -4.60
C ILE A 217 -16.06 -4.33 -3.47
N PRO A 218 -17.23 -4.33 -2.80
CA PRO A 218 -17.45 -3.44 -1.66
C PRO A 218 -16.48 -3.69 -0.51
N PHE A 219 -15.74 -2.66 -0.08
CA PHE A 219 -14.93 -2.73 1.12
C PHE A 219 -15.83 -2.74 2.36
N LYS A 220 -15.46 -3.58 3.33
CA LYS A 220 -16.17 -3.83 4.60
C LYS A 220 -15.15 -3.98 5.71
N VAL A 221 -15.50 -3.59 6.93
CA VAL A 221 -14.60 -3.69 8.10
C VAL A 221 -14.17 -5.13 8.37
N SER A 222 -15.04 -6.10 8.05
CA SER A 222 -14.74 -7.53 8.16
C SER A 222 -13.65 -8.04 7.21
N HIS A 223 -13.23 -7.29 6.19
CA HIS A 223 -12.02 -7.64 5.41
C HIS A 223 -10.73 -7.45 6.21
N ILE A 224 -10.76 -6.59 7.23
CA ILE A 224 -9.58 -6.28 8.06
C ILE A 224 -9.73 -6.68 9.52
N SER A 225 -10.88 -7.24 9.93
CA SER A 225 -11.19 -7.55 11.33
C SER A 225 -10.19 -8.49 12.00
N LEU A 226 -9.67 -9.49 11.27
CA LEU A 226 -8.61 -10.36 11.80
C LEU A 226 -7.35 -9.55 12.18
N PHE A 227 -6.94 -8.61 11.33
CA PHE A 227 -5.79 -7.75 11.60
C PHE A 227 -6.06 -6.80 12.76
N ALA A 228 -7.26 -6.19 12.79
CA ALA A 228 -7.69 -5.33 13.88
C ALA A 228 -7.72 -6.05 15.25
N SER A 229 -7.96 -7.36 15.27
CA SER A 229 -7.92 -8.17 16.50
C SER A 229 -6.51 -8.46 17.03
N ILE A 230 -5.46 -8.24 16.21
CA ILE A 230 -4.06 -8.60 16.52
C ILE A 230 -3.16 -7.38 16.63
N PHE A 231 -3.33 -6.41 15.72
CA PHE A 231 -2.55 -5.20 15.63
C PHE A 231 -3.37 -3.98 16.09
N GLN A 232 -2.74 -3.06 16.81
CA GLN A 232 -3.38 -1.80 17.20
C GLN A 232 -3.33 -0.77 16.07
N LYS A 233 -2.32 -0.88 15.21
CA LYS A 233 -2.06 0.08 14.14
C LYS A 233 -1.57 -0.61 12.87
N VAL A 234 -2.06 -0.16 11.73
CA VAL A 234 -1.49 -0.44 10.40
C VAL A 234 -0.91 0.86 9.85
N SER A 235 0.39 0.88 9.55
CA SER A 235 1.02 2.08 9.00
C SER A 235 0.52 2.39 7.60
N ILE A 236 0.41 1.39 6.73
CA ILE A 236 -0.08 1.56 5.35
C ILE A 236 -1.16 0.53 5.03
N LEU A 237 -2.39 0.98 4.80
CA LEU A 237 -3.46 0.18 4.22
C LEU A 237 -3.56 0.50 2.73
N HIS A 238 -3.33 -0.50 1.88
CA HIS A 238 -3.49 -0.39 0.43
C HIS A 238 -4.69 -1.20 -0.03
N LEU A 239 -5.68 -0.51 -0.61
CA LEU A 239 -6.86 -1.11 -1.25
C LEU A 239 -6.75 -0.95 -2.76
N ASN A 240 -6.93 -2.05 -3.49
CA ASN A 240 -6.94 -2.04 -4.96
C ASN A 240 -8.23 -2.69 -5.49
N ASN A 241 -8.94 -1.98 -6.37
CA ASN A 241 -10.24 -2.37 -6.95
C ASN A 241 -11.35 -2.58 -5.90
N PHE A 242 -11.50 -1.64 -4.97
CA PHE A 242 -12.58 -1.67 -3.97
C PHE A 242 -13.59 -0.54 -4.16
N VAL A 243 -14.86 -0.85 -3.91
CA VAL A 243 -15.92 0.15 -3.78
C VAL A 243 -15.99 0.61 -2.34
N ILE A 244 -15.82 1.91 -2.10
CA ILE A 244 -15.89 2.53 -0.78
C ILE A 244 -17.27 3.14 -0.57
N ASN A 245 -17.91 2.72 0.51
CA ASN A 245 -19.17 3.26 1.01
C ASN A 245 -18.95 3.76 2.44
N GLU A 246 -18.80 5.07 2.60
CA GLU A 246 -18.66 5.78 3.87
C GLU A 246 -19.79 5.43 4.85
N GLN A 247 -21.05 5.43 4.41
CA GLN A 247 -22.19 5.17 5.33
C GLN A 247 -22.10 3.80 5.98
N LYS A 248 -21.80 2.76 5.19
CA LYS A 248 -21.59 1.40 5.69
C LYS A 248 -20.39 1.32 6.62
N LEU A 249 -19.26 1.92 6.25
CA LEU A 249 -18.05 1.89 7.09
C LEU A 249 -18.22 2.63 8.42
N VAL A 250 -18.99 3.71 8.46
CA VAL A 250 -19.36 4.39 9.72
C VAL A 250 -20.23 3.48 10.58
N SER A 251 -21.23 2.80 9.99
CA SER A 251 -22.13 1.90 10.73
C SER A 251 -21.42 0.64 11.27
N GLU A 252 -20.40 0.16 10.55
CA GLU A 252 -19.61 -1.03 10.90
C GLU A 252 -18.43 -0.71 11.83
N SER A 253 -18.23 0.56 12.21
CA SER A 253 -17.07 0.96 13.01
C SER A 253 -17.09 0.29 14.39
N SER A 254 -16.17 -0.66 14.59
CA SER A 254 -16.06 -1.46 15.83
C SER A 254 -15.51 -0.63 16.99
N THR A 255 -15.79 -1.07 18.23
CA THR A 255 -15.22 -0.51 19.48
C THR A 255 -13.73 -0.83 19.70
N HIS A 256 -13.09 -1.53 18.78
CA HIS A 256 -11.67 -1.88 18.89
C HIS A 256 -10.78 -0.67 18.56
N HIS A 257 -9.75 -0.47 19.40
CA HIS A 257 -8.67 0.51 19.17
C HIS A 257 -7.76 0.05 18.02
N PHE A 258 -8.26 0.16 16.78
CA PHE A 258 -7.51 -0.10 15.56
C PHE A 258 -7.40 1.20 14.75
N SER A 259 -6.19 1.55 14.33
CA SER A 259 -5.89 2.79 13.58
C SER A 259 -5.11 2.52 12.31
N VAL A 260 -5.37 3.32 11.28
CA VAL A 260 -4.59 3.38 10.03
C VAL A 260 -3.92 4.74 9.94
N GLU A 261 -2.64 4.77 9.58
CA GLU A 261 -1.87 6.02 9.44
C GLU A 261 -1.84 6.56 8.02
N SER A 262 -1.65 5.68 7.03
CA SER A 262 -1.64 6.03 5.61
C SER A 262 -2.58 5.12 4.83
N LEU A 263 -3.38 5.72 3.97
CA LEU A 263 -4.32 5.03 3.09
C LEU A 263 -3.87 5.19 1.63
N VAL A 264 -3.76 4.07 0.91
CA VAL A 264 -3.45 4.02 -0.52
C VAL A 264 -4.64 3.40 -1.23
N LEU A 265 -5.26 4.14 -2.14
CA LEU A 265 -6.44 3.75 -2.88
C LEU A 265 -6.10 3.70 -4.37
N SER A 266 -6.02 2.49 -4.92
CA SER A 266 -5.78 2.26 -6.34
C SER A 266 -7.06 1.77 -7.00
N ALA A 267 -7.50 2.43 -8.07
CA ALA A 267 -8.71 2.06 -8.82
C ALA A 267 -9.94 1.80 -7.91
N CYS A 268 -10.07 2.60 -6.85
CA CYS A 268 -11.19 2.50 -5.91
C CYS A 268 -12.31 3.45 -6.31
N ILE A 269 -13.56 3.00 -6.15
CA ILE A 269 -14.76 3.73 -6.57
C ILE A 269 -15.50 4.25 -5.34
N TYR A 270 -15.90 5.53 -5.36
CA TYR A 270 -16.78 6.11 -4.34
C TYR A 270 -18.25 6.06 -4.75
N THR A 271 -19.13 5.55 -3.88
CA THR A 271 -20.54 5.29 -4.24
C THR A 271 -21.59 6.02 -3.42
N ASP A 272 -21.23 6.76 -2.37
CA ASP A 272 -22.25 7.41 -1.56
C ASP A 272 -22.86 8.64 -2.23
N PRO A 273 -24.20 8.81 -2.10
CA PRO A 273 -24.87 9.98 -2.65
C PRO A 273 -24.40 11.26 -1.95
N LYS A 274 -24.25 12.34 -2.73
CA LYS A 274 -23.92 13.68 -2.24
C LYS A 274 -24.93 14.10 -1.16
N LYS A 275 -24.56 14.04 0.13
CA LYS A 275 -25.38 14.57 1.23
C LYS A 275 -24.67 15.70 1.97
N ALA A 276 -25.43 16.74 2.28
CA ALA A 276 -25.03 17.96 2.98
C ALA A 276 -24.88 17.82 4.51
N ALA A 277 -24.87 16.59 5.05
CA ALA A 277 -24.67 16.37 6.48
C ALA A 277 -23.17 16.42 6.83
N LYS A 278 -22.84 16.90 8.03
CA LYS A 278 -21.46 16.84 8.56
C LYS A 278 -20.99 15.37 8.53
N ARG A 279 -19.96 15.08 7.72
CA ARG A 279 -19.37 13.75 7.59
C ARG A 279 -18.86 13.28 8.96
N LYS A 280 -19.08 12.01 9.28
CA LYS A 280 -18.60 11.40 10.52
C LYS A 280 -17.25 10.76 10.26
N VAL A 281 -16.33 10.89 11.22
CA VAL A 281 -15.04 10.22 11.17
C VAL A 281 -15.25 8.71 11.25
N ILE A 282 -14.76 7.97 10.26
CA ILE A 282 -14.69 6.52 10.32
C ILE A 282 -13.60 6.14 11.33
N GLY A 283 -13.95 5.36 12.36
CA GLY A 283 -13.06 5.07 13.49
C GLY A 283 -11.67 4.58 13.10
N MET A 284 -11.57 3.66 12.13
CA MET A 284 -10.26 3.13 11.68
C MET A 284 -9.37 4.17 10.99
N PHE A 285 -9.95 5.26 10.48
CA PHE A 285 -9.24 6.34 9.78
C PHE A 285 -9.08 7.59 10.65
N ALA A 286 -9.38 7.52 11.95
CA ALA A 286 -9.30 8.65 12.87
C ALA A 286 -7.86 9.20 13.02
N ASP A 287 -6.83 8.42 12.70
CA ASP A 287 -5.42 8.79 12.76
C ASP A 287 -4.75 8.88 11.37
N THR A 288 -5.52 8.75 10.29
CA THR A 288 -4.96 8.78 8.92
C THR A 288 -4.43 10.17 8.60
N SER A 289 -3.12 10.29 8.38
CA SER A 289 -2.45 11.56 8.06
C SER A 289 -2.00 11.67 6.59
N SER A 290 -2.03 10.56 5.85
CA SER A 290 -1.57 10.46 4.47
C SER A 290 -2.58 9.70 3.61
N LEU A 291 -2.94 10.27 2.46
CA LEU A 291 -3.83 9.67 1.47
C LEU A 291 -3.16 9.66 0.09
N GLU A 292 -3.14 8.52 -0.57
CA GLU A 292 -2.69 8.35 -1.94
C GLU A 292 -3.83 7.78 -2.79
N MET A 293 -4.07 8.40 -3.95
CA MET A 293 -5.15 8.03 -4.86
C MET A 293 -4.61 7.86 -6.28
N THR A 294 -4.73 6.66 -6.83
CA THR A 294 -4.23 6.29 -8.16
C THR A 294 -5.31 5.65 -9.02
N LEU A 295 -5.20 5.79 -10.35
CA LEU A 295 -6.12 5.16 -11.32
C LEU A 295 -7.61 5.49 -11.07
N MET A 296 -7.94 6.75 -10.76
CA MET A 296 -9.33 7.17 -10.55
C MET A 296 -10.12 7.10 -11.86
N GLN A 297 -11.36 6.62 -11.80
CA GLN A 297 -12.20 6.40 -12.98
C GLN A 297 -13.34 7.42 -13.06
N HIS A 298 -13.84 7.91 -11.92
CA HIS A 298 -15.00 8.79 -11.86
C HIS A 298 -14.69 10.05 -11.07
N GLY A 299 -15.25 11.20 -11.48
CA GLY A 299 -15.06 12.45 -10.73
C GLY A 299 -15.60 12.40 -9.29
N ALA A 300 -16.53 11.47 -9.01
CA ALA A 300 -17.03 11.21 -7.66
C ALA A 300 -15.94 10.65 -6.73
N ASP A 301 -14.92 9.98 -7.26
CA ASP A 301 -13.84 9.35 -6.49
C ASP A 301 -13.02 10.37 -5.69
N LEU A 302 -12.96 11.63 -6.14
CA LEU A 302 -12.35 12.73 -5.37
C LEU A 302 -13.01 12.95 -4.01
N SER A 303 -14.25 12.48 -3.82
CA SER A 303 -14.97 12.50 -2.53
C SER A 303 -14.34 11.57 -1.49
N LEU A 304 -13.40 10.70 -1.87
CA LEU A 304 -12.59 9.90 -0.94
C LEU A 304 -11.62 10.76 -0.13
N ILE A 305 -11.25 11.94 -0.63
CA ILE A 305 -10.45 12.92 0.11
C ILE A 305 -11.22 13.38 1.34
N ASP A 306 -12.50 13.69 1.17
CA ASP A 306 -13.36 14.16 2.25
C ASP A 306 -13.54 13.11 3.36
N LEU A 307 -13.48 11.82 3.02
CA LEU A 307 -13.55 10.70 3.98
C LEU A 307 -12.39 10.73 4.96
N VAL A 308 -11.18 11.08 4.51
CA VAL A 308 -10.02 11.26 5.39
C VAL A 308 -10.02 12.66 6.01
N LYS A 309 -10.32 13.70 5.22
CA LYS A 309 -10.34 15.11 5.66
C LYS A 309 -11.20 15.34 6.90
N ALA A 310 -12.29 14.59 7.07
CA ALA A 310 -13.17 14.68 8.23
C ALA A 310 -12.44 14.45 9.58
N ASN A 311 -11.29 13.79 9.58
CA ASN A 311 -10.49 13.55 10.79
C ASN A 311 -9.60 14.73 11.22
N GLU A 312 -9.52 15.79 10.41
CA GLU A 312 -8.69 16.98 10.63
C GLU A 312 -7.20 16.69 10.88
N LYS A 313 -6.66 15.60 10.33
CA LYS A 313 -5.26 15.16 10.45
C LYS A 313 -4.56 14.94 9.11
N LEU A 314 -5.29 15.04 7.99
CA LEU A 314 -4.72 14.92 6.65
C LEU A 314 -3.59 15.95 6.45
N SER A 315 -2.37 15.46 6.32
CA SER A 315 -1.14 16.25 6.21
C SER A 315 -0.43 16.07 4.87
N ARG A 316 -0.64 14.92 4.22
CA ARG A 316 -0.09 14.58 2.92
C ARG A 316 -1.17 14.03 2.00
N LEU A 317 -1.26 14.57 0.79
CA LEU A 317 -2.16 14.09 -0.25
C LEU A 317 -1.37 13.79 -1.53
N SER A 318 -1.48 12.56 -2.04
CA SER A 318 -0.86 12.13 -3.29
C SER A 318 -1.93 11.80 -4.32
N ILE A 319 -1.85 12.43 -5.50
CA ILE A 319 -2.83 12.33 -6.57
C ILE A 319 -2.12 11.93 -7.86
N ASP A 320 -2.60 10.84 -8.46
CA ASP A 320 -2.18 10.41 -9.80
C ASP A 320 -2.87 11.23 -10.88
N LEU A 321 -2.13 12.18 -11.44
CA LEU A 321 -2.62 13.05 -12.50
C LEU A 321 -2.77 12.33 -13.84
N SER A 322 -2.29 11.10 -14.00
CA SER A 322 -2.58 10.29 -15.19
C SER A 322 -3.97 9.64 -15.17
N SER A 323 -4.73 9.80 -14.08
CA SER A 323 -6.09 9.27 -13.96
C SER A 323 -7.02 9.86 -15.02
N ALA A 324 -7.88 9.01 -15.60
CA ALA A 324 -8.76 9.38 -16.70
C ALA A 324 -9.69 10.56 -16.39
N ILE A 325 -10.04 10.76 -15.12
CA ILE A 325 -10.92 11.85 -14.68
C ILE A 325 -10.40 13.23 -15.06
N PHE A 326 -9.09 13.42 -15.13
CA PHE A 326 -8.47 14.74 -15.32
C PHE A 326 -8.45 15.21 -16.77
N TYR A 327 -8.71 14.31 -17.71
CA TYR A 327 -8.59 14.60 -19.13
C TYR A 327 -9.94 14.55 -19.84
N TYR A 328 -10.03 15.27 -20.95
CA TYR A 328 -11.09 15.14 -21.93
C TYR A 328 -10.45 14.95 -23.32
N VAL A 329 -11.22 14.43 -24.27
CA VAL A 329 -10.80 14.33 -25.66
C VAL A 329 -11.25 15.62 -26.36
N ASP A 330 -10.29 16.38 -26.88
CA ASP A 330 -10.56 17.58 -27.66
C ASP A 330 -11.23 17.19 -28.98
N PRO A 331 -12.47 17.64 -29.26
CA PRO A 331 -13.19 17.25 -30.47
C PRO A 331 -12.53 17.75 -31.77
N ILE A 332 -11.68 18.79 -31.71
CA ILE A 332 -11.06 19.37 -32.91
C ILE A 332 -9.79 18.59 -33.30
N GLY A 333 -8.97 18.22 -32.30
CA GLY A 333 -7.68 17.56 -32.53
C GLY A 333 -7.65 16.05 -32.24
N ASN A 334 -8.73 15.49 -31.67
CA ASN A 334 -8.77 14.13 -31.11
C ASN A 334 -7.59 13.84 -30.16
N THR A 335 -7.08 14.87 -29.49
CA THR A 335 -5.99 14.78 -28.52
C THR A 335 -6.55 14.83 -27.10
N SER A 336 -5.92 14.08 -26.20
CA SER A 336 -6.30 14.11 -24.78
C SER A 336 -5.68 15.35 -24.12
N LYS A 337 -6.53 16.25 -23.63
CA LYS A 337 -6.11 17.50 -22.96
C LYS A 337 -6.58 17.52 -21.50
N PHE A 338 -5.78 18.13 -20.64
CA PHE A 338 -6.12 18.27 -19.22
C PHE A 338 -7.27 19.26 -19.05
N ASN A 339 -8.25 18.95 -18.21
CA ASN A 339 -9.44 19.78 -18.02
C ASN A 339 -9.24 20.84 -16.91
N PHE A 340 -8.50 21.91 -17.20
CA PHE A 340 -8.24 22.99 -16.24
C PHE A 340 -9.51 23.70 -15.78
N ALA A 341 -10.46 23.95 -16.69
CA ALA A 341 -11.76 24.55 -16.39
C ALA A 341 -12.50 23.82 -15.25
N LYS A 342 -12.41 22.48 -15.23
CA LYS A 342 -13.05 21.66 -14.21
C LYS A 342 -12.22 21.56 -12.92
N TYR A 343 -10.91 21.41 -13.03
CA TYR A 343 -10.08 21.02 -11.87
C TYR A 343 -9.31 22.16 -11.19
N ASN A 344 -9.19 23.35 -11.79
CA ASN A 344 -8.54 24.48 -11.11
C ASN A 344 -9.26 24.88 -9.82
N ASN A 345 -10.59 24.91 -9.83
CA ASN A 345 -11.38 25.16 -8.61
C ASN A 345 -11.18 24.09 -7.54
N PHE A 346 -10.99 22.83 -7.95
CA PHE A 346 -10.68 21.74 -7.03
C PHE A 346 -9.30 21.94 -6.39
N PHE A 347 -8.26 22.20 -7.17
CA PHE A 347 -6.91 22.41 -6.63
C PHE A 347 -6.81 23.70 -5.82
N LYS A 348 -7.53 24.77 -6.21
CA LYS A 348 -7.68 25.99 -5.40
C LYS A 348 -8.26 25.68 -4.02
N LEU A 349 -9.30 24.84 -3.96
CA LEU A 349 -9.90 24.41 -2.70
C LEU A 349 -8.94 23.55 -1.86
N VAL A 350 -8.32 22.54 -2.46
CA VAL A 350 -7.39 21.62 -1.78
C VAL A 350 -6.18 22.37 -1.23
N CYS A 351 -5.66 23.35 -1.97
CA CYS A 351 -4.49 24.13 -1.58
C CYS A 351 -4.83 25.40 -0.79
N SER A 352 -6.10 25.64 -0.46
CA SER A 352 -6.54 26.87 0.21
C SER A 352 -5.91 27.07 1.60
N GLY A 353 -5.52 25.99 2.28
CA GLY A 353 -5.08 26.04 3.67
C GLY A 353 -6.22 26.31 4.67
N GLU A 354 -7.48 26.22 4.22
CA GLU A 354 -8.65 26.50 5.05
C GLU A 354 -9.49 25.24 5.34
N GLY A 355 -10.29 25.33 6.41
CA GLY A 355 -11.20 24.27 6.84
C GLY A 355 -10.50 22.92 7.04
N GLY A 356 -11.08 21.85 6.50
CA GLY A 356 -10.53 20.50 6.63
C GLY A 356 -9.16 20.28 5.97
N TYR A 357 -8.69 21.23 5.14
CA TYR A 357 -7.36 21.18 4.51
C TYR A 357 -6.31 22.00 5.26
N ALA A 358 -6.64 22.63 6.38
CA ALA A 358 -5.73 23.50 7.12
C ALA A 358 -4.43 22.82 7.60
N LYS A 359 -4.45 21.49 7.81
CA LYS A 359 -3.26 20.73 8.19
C LYS A 359 -2.50 20.11 7.02
N LEU A 360 -2.97 20.30 5.78
CA LEU A 360 -2.31 19.80 4.59
C LEU A 360 -0.99 20.56 4.40
N LYS A 361 0.12 19.82 4.46
CA LYS A 361 1.48 20.38 4.32
C LYS A 361 2.14 19.98 3.01
N GLU A 362 1.76 18.81 2.50
CA GLU A 362 2.39 18.21 1.34
C GLU A 362 1.37 17.74 0.30
N ILE A 363 1.56 18.17 -0.94
CA ILE A 363 0.88 17.60 -2.11
C ILE A 363 1.91 16.91 -2.99
N VAL A 364 1.60 15.68 -3.40
CA VAL A 364 2.39 14.90 -4.34
C VAL A 364 1.55 14.64 -5.59
N LEU A 365 2.01 15.12 -6.73
CA LEU A 365 1.40 14.87 -8.03
C LEU A 365 2.20 13.78 -8.73
N THR A 366 1.60 12.62 -9.00
CA THR A 366 2.28 11.50 -9.66
C THR A 366 1.84 11.33 -11.10
N ASN A 367 2.74 10.81 -11.95
CA ASN A 367 2.53 10.57 -13.38
C ASN A 367 2.01 11.81 -14.13
N PHE A 368 2.43 13.01 -13.72
CA PHE A 368 2.00 14.22 -14.39
C PHE A 368 2.77 14.41 -15.69
N ASP A 369 2.07 14.68 -16.79
CA ASP A 369 2.69 15.02 -18.07
C ASP A 369 2.94 16.53 -18.17
N LEU A 370 3.77 17.04 -17.26
CA LEU A 370 4.04 18.47 -17.08
C LEU A 370 4.50 19.14 -18.38
N PHE A 371 5.41 18.48 -19.11
CA PHE A 371 6.01 19.05 -20.31
C PHE A 371 5.02 19.11 -21.47
N HIS A 372 4.29 18.03 -21.76
CA HIS A 372 3.26 18.04 -22.80
C HIS A 372 2.14 19.03 -22.48
N THR A 373 1.72 19.10 -21.21
CA THR A 373 0.66 20.01 -20.78
C THR A 373 1.07 21.48 -20.98
N PHE A 374 2.31 21.84 -20.66
CA PHE A 374 2.86 23.17 -20.92
C PHE A 374 2.93 23.47 -22.43
N SER A 375 3.47 22.54 -23.24
CA SER A 375 3.61 22.74 -24.69
C SER A 375 2.26 22.90 -25.42
N HIS A 376 1.21 22.20 -24.99
CA HIS A 376 -0.13 22.30 -25.60
C HIS A 376 -0.86 23.61 -25.30
N GLU A 377 -0.61 24.26 -24.17
CA GLU A 377 -1.22 25.58 -23.92
C GLU A 377 -0.47 26.70 -24.63
N HIS A 378 0.82 26.52 -24.88
CA HIS A 378 1.64 27.48 -25.60
C HIS A 378 1.93 27.05 -27.04
N GLU A 379 0.91 26.61 -27.80
CA GLU A 379 0.99 26.09 -29.19
C GLU A 379 1.86 26.90 -30.20
N LYS A 380 2.31 28.11 -29.86
CA LYS A 380 3.33 28.89 -30.61
C LYS A 380 4.79 28.51 -30.33
N HIS A 381 5.08 27.81 -29.23
CA HIS A 381 6.40 27.31 -28.88
C HIS A 381 6.51 25.86 -29.36
N GLY A 382 7.19 25.65 -30.49
CA GLY A 382 7.64 24.31 -30.85
C GLY A 382 8.42 23.68 -29.70
N LEU A 383 8.34 22.36 -29.55
CA LEU A 383 9.00 21.54 -28.52
C LEU A 383 10.52 21.78 -28.38
N ASP A 384 11.12 22.47 -29.35
CA ASP A 384 12.55 22.72 -29.49
C ASP A 384 13.03 24.02 -28.80
N THR A 385 12.15 24.98 -28.50
CA THR A 385 12.54 26.27 -27.91
C THR A 385 11.51 26.79 -26.90
N ILE A 386 11.87 26.76 -25.61
CA ILE A 386 11.18 27.51 -24.55
C ILE A 386 11.90 28.86 -24.45
N GLN A 387 11.30 29.96 -24.93
CA GLN A 387 11.85 31.32 -24.85
C GLN A 387 10.81 32.27 -24.23
N GLU A 388 11.27 33.34 -23.56
CA GLU A 388 10.40 34.40 -23.07
C GLU A 388 9.89 35.25 -24.26
N GLU A 389 8.57 35.45 -24.39
CA GLU A 389 8.03 36.48 -25.29
C GLU A 389 7.94 37.84 -24.56
N GLU A 390 8.34 38.89 -25.29
CA GLU A 390 7.96 40.27 -25.00
C GLU A 390 6.43 40.43 -25.00
N THR A 391 5.97 41.24 -24.06
CA THR A 391 4.58 41.49 -23.69
C THR A 391 3.67 41.87 -24.86
N GLY A 392 2.81 40.94 -25.29
CA GLY A 392 1.54 41.23 -25.97
C GLY A 392 0.40 40.66 -25.14
N TRP A 393 -0.31 41.50 -24.39
CA TRP A 393 -1.43 41.08 -23.55
C TRP A 393 -2.67 40.70 -24.39
N PRO A 394 -3.18 39.47 -24.28
CA PRO A 394 -4.61 39.25 -24.12
C PRO A 394 -4.91 38.95 -22.65
N VAL A 395 -6.08 39.39 -22.20
CA VAL A 395 -6.63 39.18 -20.86
C VAL A 395 -6.44 37.72 -20.42
N PRO A 396 -5.95 37.43 -19.21
CA PRO A 396 -5.74 36.05 -18.79
C PRO A 396 -7.09 35.33 -18.76
N SER A 397 -7.27 34.36 -19.66
CA SER A 397 -8.39 33.45 -19.59
C SER A 397 -8.32 32.74 -18.24
N THR A 398 -9.37 32.85 -17.42
CA THR A 398 -9.45 32.04 -16.20
C THR A 398 -9.46 30.56 -16.56
N ASN A 399 -8.76 29.74 -15.79
CA ASN A 399 -8.62 28.29 -15.94
C ASN A 399 -7.54 27.79 -16.90
N THR A 400 -6.31 28.29 -16.79
CA THR A 400 -5.13 27.79 -17.54
C THR A 400 -4.21 26.92 -16.68
N PHE A 401 -3.13 26.41 -17.28
CA PHE A 401 -2.01 25.77 -16.61
C PHE A 401 -1.33 26.70 -15.60
N GLU A 402 -1.18 28.00 -15.88
CA GLU A 402 -0.61 28.94 -14.93
C GLU A 402 -1.47 29.08 -13.69
N ASP A 403 -2.79 29.17 -13.85
CA ASP A 403 -3.73 29.18 -12.72
C ASP A 403 -3.62 27.90 -11.88
N PHE A 404 -3.47 26.75 -12.53
CA PHE A 404 -3.25 25.48 -11.86
C PHE A 404 -1.98 25.51 -11.00
N LEU A 405 -0.84 25.89 -11.58
CA LEU A 405 0.43 26.00 -10.87
C LEU A 405 0.39 27.06 -9.77
N GLN A 406 -0.32 28.16 -9.98
CA GLN A 406 -0.50 29.22 -8.99
C GLN A 406 -1.35 28.75 -7.81
N ASN A 407 -2.39 27.95 -8.04
CA ASN A 407 -3.15 27.32 -6.96
C ASN A 407 -2.27 26.36 -6.14
N LEU A 408 -1.46 25.53 -6.80
CA LEU A 408 -0.53 24.62 -6.13
C LEU A 408 0.53 25.35 -5.30
N SER A 409 0.96 26.54 -5.73
CA SER A 409 1.97 27.35 -5.01
C SER A 409 1.54 27.79 -3.61
N ALA A 410 0.26 27.63 -3.24
CA ALA A 410 -0.22 27.92 -1.90
C ALA A 410 0.19 26.86 -0.86
N ILE A 411 0.57 25.64 -1.29
CA ILE A 411 0.97 24.57 -0.37
C ILE A 411 2.42 24.73 0.09
N PRO A 412 2.76 24.39 1.35
CA PRO A 412 4.14 24.49 1.84
C PRO A 412 5.14 23.59 1.10
N SER A 413 4.74 22.37 0.73
CA SER A 413 5.60 21.39 0.06
C SER A 413 4.88 20.74 -1.12
N LEU A 414 5.39 20.94 -2.32
CA LEU A 414 4.89 20.35 -3.55
C LEU A 414 5.94 19.37 -4.12
N LYS A 415 5.50 18.14 -4.41
CA LYS A 415 6.31 17.17 -5.15
C LYS A 415 5.62 16.82 -6.46
N ILE A 416 6.35 16.85 -7.56
CA ILE A 416 5.86 16.46 -8.88
C ILE A 416 6.70 15.29 -9.35
N VAL A 417 6.08 14.14 -9.59
CA VAL A 417 6.71 12.97 -10.22
C VAL A 417 6.22 12.93 -11.65
N VAL A 418 7.11 13.26 -12.58
CA VAL A 418 6.77 13.38 -14.00
C VAL A 418 6.68 12.00 -14.66
N LYS A 419 5.72 11.88 -15.57
CA LYS A 419 5.48 10.66 -16.35
C LYS A 419 6.67 10.35 -17.25
N GLU A 420 6.95 9.07 -17.48
CA GLU A 420 7.86 8.68 -18.56
C GLU A 420 7.23 9.05 -19.91
N ALA A 421 7.94 9.87 -20.70
CA ALA A 421 7.46 10.24 -22.03
C ALA A 421 7.26 8.98 -22.89
N PRO A 422 6.09 8.78 -23.52
CA PRO A 422 5.87 7.65 -24.39
C PRO A 422 6.84 7.74 -25.59
N LYS A 423 7.42 6.61 -25.99
CA LYS A 423 8.27 6.55 -27.19
C LYS A 423 7.37 6.70 -28.42
N VAL A 424 7.37 7.86 -29.05
CA VAL A 424 6.66 8.08 -30.31
C VAL A 424 7.43 7.38 -31.43
N MET A 425 6.80 6.40 -32.05
CA MET A 425 7.36 5.59 -33.14
C MET A 425 6.51 5.84 -34.39
N HIS A 426 7.07 6.51 -35.39
CA HIS A 426 6.43 6.64 -36.69
C HIS A 426 6.71 5.40 -37.50
N THR A 427 5.66 4.63 -37.79
CA THR A 427 5.77 3.42 -38.62
C THR A 427 5.33 3.76 -40.04
N CYS A 428 6.21 3.58 -41.02
CA CYS A 428 5.85 3.73 -42.43
C CYS A 428 4.79 2.68 -42.80
N LYS A 429 3.63 3.13 -43.29
CA LYS A 429 2.52 2.24 -43.67
C LYS A 429 2.88 1.28 -44.82
N ASN A 430 3.83 1.65 -45.68
CA ASN A 430 4.19 0.86 -46.88
C ASN A 430 5.33 -0.14 -46.65
N CYS A 431 6.31 0.17 -45.78
CA CYS A 431 7.47 -0.69 -45.58
C CYS A 431 7.67 -1.16 -44.12
N GLY A 432 6.78 -0.76 -43.19
CA GLY A 432 6.85 -1.16 -41.79
C GLY A 432 8.04 -0.59 -41.02
N PHE A 433 8.87 0.24 -41.65
CA PHE A 433 10.04 0.84 -41.02
C PHE A 433 9.62 1.81 -39.91
N THR A 434 10.25 1.70 -38.75
CA THR A 434 9.94 2.54 -37.58
C THR A 434 11.01 3.59 -37.35
N ILE A 435 10.64 4.86 -37.38
CA ILE A 435 11.50 5.99 -37.04
C ILE A 435 11.07 6.51 -35.68
N LYS A 436 12.01 6.64 -34.75
CA LYS A 436 11.77 7.28 -33.46
C LYS A 436 11.79 8.79 -33.66
N GLU A 437 10.75 9.48 -33.21
CA GLU A 437 10.78 10.92 -33.16
C GLU A 437 11.66 11.35 -31.98
N ASP A 438 12.75 12.08 -32.27
CA ASP A 438 13.64 12.62 -31.25
C ASP A 438 13.00 13.88 -30.64
N THR A 439 12.05 13.67 -29.74
CA THR A 439 11.50 14.74 -28.90
C THR A 439 12.46 15.05 -27.75
N LYS A 440 12.59 16.34 -27.41
CA LYS A 440 13.37 16.77 -26.25
C LYS A 440 12.87 16.07 -24.98
N LYS A 441 13.78 15.40 -24.27
CA LYS A 441 13.43 14.63 -23.07
C LYS A 441 13.27 15.54 -21.87
N ILE A 442 12.30 15.26 -20.99
CA ILE A 442 12.11 16.03 -19.76
C ILE A 442 13.35 16.03 -18.85
N SER A 443 14.12 14.94 -18.87
CA SER A 443 15.39 14.81 -18.15
C SER A 443 16.54 15.65 -18.75
N SER A 444 16.37 16.16 -19.96
CA SER A 444 17.33 17.03 -20.65
C SER A 444 17.02 18.52 -20.56
N LEU A 445 15.95 18.89 -19.83
CA LEU A 445 15.58 20.29 -19.61
C LEU A 445 16.65 21.00 -18.77
N ARG A 446 17.03 22.20 -19.22
CA ARG A 446 18.00 23.06 -18.56
C ARG A 446 17.37 23.79 -17.36
N PRO A 447 18.17 24.28 -16.40
CA PRO A 447 17.63 24.97 -15.22
C PRO A 447 16.76 26.20 -15.53
N ASP A 448 17.12 26.99 -16.55
CA ASP A 448 16.34 28.13 -17.06
C ASP A 448 14.96 27.70 -17.57
N GLU A 449 14.89 26.57 -18.27
CA GLU A 449 13.64 26.01 -18.79
C GLU A 449 12.71 25.52 -17.67
N TRP A 450 13.28 24.92 -16.62
CA TRP A 450 12.54 24.61 -15.40
C TRP A 450 12.00 25.86 -14.70
N CYS A 451 12.77 26.95 -14.70
CA CYS A 451 12.33 28.22 -14.14
C CYS A 451 11.15 28.82 -14.93
N LEU A 452 11.12 28.65 -16.25
CA LEU A 452 10.02 29.09 -17.10
C LEU A 452 8.76 28.24 -16.87
N ILE A 453 8.86 26.92 -16.97
CA ILE A 453 7.71 26.00 -16.78
C ILE A 453 7.09 26.17 -15.39
N LEU A 454 7.92 26.32 -14.35
CA LEU A 454 7.46 26.43 -12.97
C LEU A 454 7.28 27.89 -12.50
N ARG A 455 7.38 28.89 -13.39
CA ARG A 455 7.33 30.32 -13.05
C ARG A 455 6.21 30.70 -12.09
N PRO A 456 4.95 30.22 -12.26
CA PRO A 456 3.88 30.55 -11.31
C PRO A 456 4.14 30.06 -9.89
N ILE A 457 4.68 28.85 -9.72
CA ILE A 457 5.09 28.31 -8.41
C ILE A 457 6.29 29.08 -7.85
N LEU A 458 7.24 29.39 -8.72
CA LEU A 458 8.49 30.01 -8.31
C LEU A 458 8.31 31.47 -7.88
N SER A 459 7.28 32.16 -8.37
CA SER A 459 6.93 33.52 -7.94
C SER A 459 6.65 33.63 -6.43
N ARG A 460 6.15 32.56 -5.80
CA ARG A 460 5.92 32.51 -4.35
C ARG A 460 7.07 31.83 -3.62
N LYS A 461 7.70 32.55 -2.69
CA LYS A 461 8.85 32.02 -1.92
C LYS A 461 8.47 30.94 -0.92
N ALA A 462 7.24 30.97 -0.39
CA ALA A 462 6.76 30.09 0.68
C ALA A 462 6.62 28.59 0.30
N CYS A 463 6.59 28.26 -1.00
CA CYS A 463 6.41 26.89 -1.48
C CYS A 463 7.77 26.22 -1.77
N SER A 464 8.04 25.10 -1.11
CA SER A 464 9.13 24.20 -1.50
C SER A 464 8.66 23.27 -2.61
N VAL A 465 9.37 23.22 -3.74
CA VAL A 465 9.02 22.34 -4.87
C VAL A 465 10.15 21.39 -5.19
N VAL A 466 9.82 20.11 -5.41
CA VAL A 466 10.76 19.11 -5.92
C VAL A 466 10.12 18.36 -7.08
N VAL A 467 10.83 18.30 -8.20
CA VAL A 467 10.43 17.54 -9.38
C VAL A 467 11.31 16.30 -9.50
N TYR A 468 10.68 15.15 -9.64
CA TYR A 468 11.31 13.86 -9.81
C TYR A 468 10.95 13.26 -11.16
N ASP A 469 11.85 12.49 -11.76
CA ASP A 469 11.51 11.60 -12.86
C ASP A 469 10.69 10.38 -12.40
N HIS A 470 10.26 9.54 -13.36
CA HIS A 470 9.55 8.29 -13.11
C HIS A 470 10.34 7.27 -12.24
N ARG A 471 11.65 7.47 -12.05
CA ARG A 471 12.53 6.62 -11.22
C ARG A 471 12.83 7.26 -9.87
N TYR A 472 12.16 8.36 -9.52
CA TYR A 472 12.38 9.15 -8.32
C TYR A 472 13.78 9.79 -8.22
N GLN A 473 14.44 10.00 -9.35
CA GLN A 473 15.64 10.84 -9.44
C GLN A 473 15.22 12.31 -9.50
N THR A 474 15.92 13.17 -8.76
CA THR A 474 15.60 14.60 -8.70
C THR A 474 16.02 15.28 -10.00
N LEU A 475 15.05 15.91 -10.68
CA LEU A 475 15.28 16.72 -11.88
C LEU A 475 15.42 18.21 -11.53
N PHE A 476 14.61 18.68 -10.59
CA PHE A 476 14.62 20.06 -10.12
C PHE A 476 14.27 20.12 -8.64
N SER A 477 14.86 21.04 -7.90
CA SER A 477 14.45 21.29 -6.51
C SER A 477 14.67 22.73 -6.11
N ARG A 478 13.69 23.31 -5.42
CA ARG A 478 13.82 24.58 -4.72
C ARG A 478 13.22 24.45 -3.32
N LYS A 479 14.00 24.80 -2.32
CA LYS A 479 13.52 24.90 -0.93
C LYS A 479 12.93 26.29 -0.69
N ASN A 480 11.89 26.36 0.15
CA ASN A 480 11.38 27.62 0.66
C ASN A 480 12.53 28.42 1.32
N ILE A 481 12.61 29.71 0.97
CA ILE A 481 13.50 30.67 1.60
C ILE A 481 12.63 31.41 2.62
N ASN A 482 12.71 30.99 3.89
CA ASN A 482 12.06 31.67 5.01
C ASN A 482 12.68 33.04 5.24
#